data_AF-A0A9E3XCW2-F1
#
_entry.id   AF-A0A9E3XCW2-F1
#
_cell.length_a   1.000
_cell.length_b   1.000
_cell.length_c   1.000
_cell.angle_alpha   90.00
_cell.angle_beta   90.00
_cell.angle_gamma   90.00
#
_symmetry.space_group_name_H-M   'P 1'
#
loop_
_entity.id
_entity.type
_entity.pdbx_description
1 polymer ?
#
loop_
_entity_poly.entity_id
_entity_poly.type
_entity_poly.pdbx_seq_one_letter_code
_entity_poly.pdbx_strand_id
1 'polypeptide(L)'
;HIQQSFMPETFPASPDGRFTLAAKSLAASSVGGDLFDFVELDAGRLGVSIGDVSGKGIPAALYMARLVSDFRLHAQSAPEPARLLETLNQALAARSRRGMFVTFLYGVLDGDSGRFSFANAGHLPPLRIDAHGKVERLEDGGGIPLGITDGAAYGEQTVQLNSGDYLVLVTDGVVEAHNPGGELYSLERLQALLADPASGPEALLERVLDDVKAFSSGTAQHDDITALVLKWEG
;
A
#
# COMPACT_ATOMS: atom_id res chain seq x y z
N HIS A 1 -8.12 12.01 13.58
CA HIS A 1 -8.30 10.63 14.10
C HIS A 1 -6.93 10.04 14.47
N ILE A 2 -6.84 9.09 15.42
CA ILE A 2 -5.53 8.56 15.87
C ILE A 2 -4.74 7.94 14.70
N GLN A 3 -5.41 7.20 13.82
CA GLN A 3 -4.80 6.61 12.61
C GLN A 3 -4.14 7.66 11.69
N GLN A 4 -4.85 8.74 11.39
CA GLN A 4 -4.34 9.82 10.53
C GLN A 4 -3.05 10.46 11.07
N SER A 5 -2.83 10.44 12.39
CA SER A 5 -1.60 10.99 12.98
C SER A 5 -0.34 10.15 12.69
N PHE A 6 -0.50 8.92 12.19
CA PHE A 6 0.62 8.06 11.78
C PHE A 6 0.94 8.15 10.30
N MET A 7 0.05 8.69 9.48
CA MET A 7 0.21 8.80 8.04
C MET A 7 0.88 10.14 7.66
N PRO A 8 1.62 10.19 6.55
CA PRO A 8 2.21 11.44 6.09
C PRO A 8 1.11 12.41 5.63
N GLU A 9 1.15 13.66 6.14
CA GLU A 9 0.28 14.75 5.66
C GLU A 9 0.81 15.39 4.37
N THR A 10 2.12 15.27 4.15
CA THR A 10 2.82 15.76 2.97
C THR A 10 3.58 14.62 2.34
N PHE A 11 3.52 14.54 1.02
CA PHE A 11 4.24 13.54 0.26
C PHE A 11 5.63 14.05 -0.15
N PRO A 12 6.63 13.17 -0.27
CA PRO A 12 7.95 13.57 -0.73
C PRO A 12 7.85 14.19 -2.12
N ALA A 13 8.57 15.28 -2.32
CA ALA A 13 8.66 15.90 -3.63
C ALA A 13 9.45 14.98 -4.57
N SER A 14 9.02 14.88 -5.82
CA SER A 14 9.82 14.20 -6.82
C SER A 14 11.02 15.07 -7.20
N PRO A 15 12.27 14.58 -7.06
CA PRO A 15 13.40 15.20 -7.71
C PRO A 15 13.11 15.33 -9.20
N ASP A 16 13.29 16.53 -9.75
CA ASP A 16 13.12 16.87 -11.17
C ASP A 16 11.76 16.48 -11.80
N GLY A 17 10.72 16.20 -10.99
CA GLY A 17 9.39 15.83 -11.48
C GLY A 17 9.30 14.42 -12.11
N ARG A 18 10.27 13.54 -11.83
CA ARG A 18 10.34 12.16 -12.36
C ARG A 18 9.19 11.23 -11.93
N PHE A 19 8.46 11.56 -10.87
CA PHE A 19 7.22 10.89 -10.50
C PHE A 19 6.18 11.87 -9.95
N THR A 20 4.92 11.48 -10.03
CA THR A 20 3.81 12.14 -9.34
C THR A 20 3.08 11.10 -8.49
N LEU A 21 2.52 11.51 -7.35
CA LEU A 21 1.89 10.56 -6.43
C LEU A 21 0.69 11.17 -5.70
N ALA A 22 -0.28 10.33 -5.42
CA ALA A 22 -1.44 10.65 -4.61
C ALA A 22 -1.78 9.45 -3.72
N ALA A 23 -2.17 9.71 -2.47
CA ALA A 23 -2.61 8.66 -1.55
C ALA A 23 -3.73 9.16 -0.66
N LYS A 24 -4.63 8.25 -0.27
CA LYS A 24 -5.73 8.56 0.65
C LYS A 24 -6.15 7.33 1.42
N SER A 25 -6.44 7.54 2.69
CA SER A 25 -7.04 6.54 3.58
C SER A 25 -8.33 7.09 4.18
N LEU A 26 -9.40 6.31 4.07
CA LEU A 26 -10.72 6.58 4.63
C LEU A 26 -10.97 5.57 5.74
N ALA A 27 -11.00 6.02 6.98
CA ALA A 27 -11.23 5.16 8.13
C ALA A 27 -12.71 4.74 8.23
N ALA A 28 -12.98 3.47 8.47
CA ALA A 28 -14.34 2.98 8.76
C ALA A 28 -14.80 3.31 10.18
N SER A 29 -13.85 3.56 11.09
CA SER A 29 -14.12 3.83 12.50
C SER A 29 -13.20 4.92 13.07
N SER A 30 -13.30 5.20 14.37
CA SER A 30 -12.46 6.23 15.00
C SER A 30 -10.97 5.89 15.01
N VAL A 31 -10.64 4.59 14.92
CA VAL A 31 -9.29 4.04 14.89
C VAL A 31 -9.24 2.89 13.88
N GLY A 32 -8.72 3.18 12.70
CA GLY A 32 -8.52 2.21 11.63
C GLY A 32 -7.23 1.38 11.73
N GLY A 33 -7.18 0.31 10.93
CA GLY A 33 -6.07 -0.66 10.78
C GLY A 33 -5.18 -0.39 9.57
N ASP A 34 -5.65 0.35 8.58
CA ASP A 34 -4.87 0.67 7.38
C ASP A 34 -3.76 1.70 7.66
N LEU A 35 -2.64 1.56 6.95
CA LEU A 35 -1.58 2.55 6.88
C LEU A 35 -0.95 2.62 5.49
N PHE A 36 -0.35 3.77 5.20
CA PHE A 36 0.65 3.93 4.14
C PHE A 36 1.70 4.93 4.61
N ASP A 37 2.92 4.81 4.08
CA ASP A 37 4.00 5.75 4.37
C ASP A 37 4.97 5.86 3.20
N PHE A 38 5.65 7.00 3.12
CA PHE A 38 6.66 7.30 2.12
C PHE A 38 7.95 7.72 2.81
N VAL A 39 9.08 7.13 2.40
CA VAL A 39 10.39 7.42 3.00
C VAL A 39 11.37 7.79 1.90
N GLU A 40 11.94 8.98 1.97
CA GLU A 40 13.08 9.34 1.13
C GLU A 40 14.31 8.52 1.56
N LEU A 41 14.92 7.84 0.59
CA LEU A 41 16.09 7.01 0.79
C LEU A 41 17.30 7.63 0.07
N ASP A 42 18.49 7.15 0.40
CA ASP A 42 19.72 7.59 -0.25
C ASP A 42 19.67 7.45 -1.77
N ALA A 43 20.40 8.35 -2.46
CA ALA A 43 20.55 8.38 -3.91
C ALA A 43 19.23 8.56 -4.67
N GLY A 44 18.32 9.41 -4.16
CA GLY A 44 17.09 9.79 -4.86
C GLY A 44 16.08 8.65 -4.98
N ARG A 45 16.17 7.63 -4.12
CA ARG A 45 15.23 6.51 -4.09
C ARG A 45 14.04 6.84 -3.18
N LEU A 46 12.88 6.33 -3.53
CA LEU A 46 11.65 6.49 -2.75
C LEU A 46 11.19 5.14 -2.22
N GLY A 47 11.12 5.01 -0.90
CA GLY A 47 10.42 3.94 -0.21
C GLY A 47 8.91 4.21 -0.19
N VAL A 48 8.12 3.22 -0.61
CA VAL A 48 6.66 3.24 -0.63
C VAL A 48 6.15 2.06 0.19
N SER A 49 5.24 2.32 1.12
CA SER A 49 4.66 1.26 1.95
C SER A 49 3.15 1.39 2.10
N ILE A 50 2.48 0.26 2.20
CA ILE A 50 1.06 0.13 2.48
C ILE A 50 0.82 -1.13 3.33
N GLY A 51 -0.16 -1.10 4.22
CA GLY A 51 -0.53 -2.28 4.97
C GLY A 51 -1.80 -2.13 5.77
N ASP A 52 -2.25 -3.26 6.32
CA ASP A 52 -3.43 -3.35 7.17
C ASP A 52 -3.13 -4.20 8.41
N VAL A 53 -3.44 -3.64 9.58
CA VAL A 53 -3.29 -4.25 10.90
C VAL A 53 -4.55 -5.04 11.23
N SER A 54 -4.39 -6.33 11.51
CA SER A 54 -5.49 -7.18 11.94
C SER A 54 -6.15 -6.64 13.22
N GLY A 55 -7.49 -6.57 13.24
CA GLY A 55 -8.25 -6.12 14.40
C GLY A 55 -8.58 -4.62 14.36
N LYS A 56 -9.24 -4.10 15.40
CA LYS A 56 -9.77 -2.73 15.42
C LYS A 56 -9.57 -2.06 16.78
N GLY A 57 -9.64 -0.73 16.80
CA GLY A 57 -9.58 0.06 18.04
C GLY A 57 -8.16 0.23 18.58
N ILE A 58 -8.06 0.52 19.88
CA ILE A 58 -6.79 0.91 20.54
C ILE A 58 -5.67 -0.14 20.37
N PRO A 59 -5.90 -1.47 20.51
CA PRO A 59 -4.84 -2.45 20.31
C PRO A 59 -4.23 -2.41 18.91
N ALA A 60 -5.06 -2.25 17.87
CA ALA A 60 -4.62 -2.12 16.49
C ALA A 60 -3.80 -0.84 16.28
N ALA A 61 -4.26 0.31 16.81
CA ALA A 61 -3.49 1.56 16.75
C ALA A 61 -2.13 1.49 17.44
N LEU A 62 -2.03 0.83 18.60
CA LEU A 62 -0.73 0.67 19.27
C LEU A 62 0.21 -0.24 18.47
N TYR A 63 -0.34 -1.25 17.80
CA TYR A 63 0.44 -2.14 16.93
C TYR A 63 0.90 -1.41 15.66
N MET A 64 0.02 -0.60 15.06
CA MET A 64 0.34 0.31 13.95
C MET A 64 1.43 1.30 14.33
N ALA A 65 1.30 2.00 15.45
CA ALA A 65 2.27 2.99 15.91
C ALA A 65 3.67 2.38 16.07
N ARG A 66 3.72 1.14 16.56
CA ARG A 66 4.95 0.37 16.66
C ARG A 66 5.51 0.03 15.29
N LEU A 67 4.69 -0.53 14.39
CA LEU A 67 5.12 -0.86 13.04
C LEU A 67 5.69 0.37 12.33
N VAL A 68 5.01 1.51 12.37
CA VAL A 68 5.47 2.76 11.76
C VAL A 68 6.80 3.21 12.35
N SER A 69 6.96 3.09 13.68
CA SER A 69 8.23 3.42 14.36
C SER A 69 9.37 2.50 13.93
N ASP A 70 9.14 1.19 13.92
CA ASP A 70 10.13 0.18 13.51
C ASP A 70 10.46 0.33 12.02
N PHE A 71 9.46 0.58 11.16
CA PHE A 71 9.63 0.87 9.74
C PHE A 71 10.51 2.09 9.50
N ARG A 72 10.19 3.23 10.09
CA ARG A 72 10.98 4.47 9.91
C ARG A 72 12.41 4.34 10.45
N LEU A 73 12.61 3.56 11.50
CA LEU A 73 13.95 3.26 12.04
C LEU A 73 14.79 2.45 11.05
N HIS A 74 14.19 1.44 10.41
CA HIS A 74 14.94 0.47 9.60
C HIS A 74 15.01 0.82 8.12
N ALA A 75 14.00 1.49 7.55
CA ALA A 75 13.89 1.76 6.11
C ALA A 75 15.11 2.48 5.53
N GLN A 76 15.71 3.42 6.27
CA GLN A 76 16.91 4.14 5.81
C GLN A 76 18.17 3.25 5.77
N SER A 77 18.24 2.25 6.66
CA SER A 77 19.43 1.39 6.83
C SER A 77 19.36 0.07 6.05
N ALA A 78 18.15 -0.36 5.67
CA ALA A 78 17.88 -1.59 4.94
C ALA A 78 16.93 -1.29 3.77
N PRO A 79 17.44 -0.71 2.67
CA PRO A 79 16.59 -0.32 1.54
C PRO A 79 16.15 -1.50 0.68
N GLU A 80 16.63 -2.71 0.94
CA GLU A 80 16.25 -3.92 0.21
C GLU A 80 14.91 -4.42 0.75
N PRO A 81 13.83 -4.43 -0.06
CA PRO A 81 12.49 -4.72 0.44
C PRO A 81 12.36 -5.98 1.26
N ALA A 82 12.90 -7.11 0.78
CA ALA A 82 12.80 -8.38 1.49
C ALA A 82 13.45 -8.32 2.89
N ARG A 83 14.65 -7.76 2.99
CA ARG A 83 15.37 -7.64 4.28
C ARG A 83 14.66 -6.72 5.27
N LEU A 84 14.03 -5.65 4.77
CA LEU A 84 13.23 -4.79 5.64
C LEU A 84 12.05 -5.57 6.21
N LEU A 85 11.32 -6.33 5.39
CA LEU A 85 10.20 -7.15 5.87
C LEU A 85 10.64 -8.22 6.86
N GLU A 86 11.78 -8.88 6.63
CA GLU A 86 12.36 -9.85 7.59
C GLU A 86 12.66 -9.18 8.95
N THR A 87 13.25 -7.98 8.91
CA THR A 87 13.58 -7.20 10.11
C THR A 87 12.32 -6.78 10.88
N LEU A 88 11.31 -6.27 10.16
CA LEU A 88 10.02 -5.89 10.76
C LEU A 88 9.29 -7.10 11.32
N ASN A 89 9.30 -8.22 10.59
CA ASN A 89 8.69 -9.46 11.05
C ASN A 89 9.35 -9.96 12.34
N GLN A 90 10.69 -9.97 12.41
CA GLN A 90 11.41 -10.38 13.61
C GLN A 90 11.06 -9.48 14.81
N ALA A 91 11.04 -8.16 14.60
CA ALA A 91 10.66 -7.21 15.65
C ALA A 91 9.23 -7.51 16.15
N LEU A 92 8.27 -7.65 15.24
CA LEU A 92 6.87 -7.86 15.56
C LEU A 92 6.61 -9.23 16.20
N ALA A 93 7.15 -10.31 15.62
CA ALA A 93 6.98 -11.70 16.07
C ALA A 93 7.56 -11.92 17.47
N ALA A 94 8.74 -11.37 17.79
CA ALA A 94 9.39 -11.52 19.09
C ALA A 94 8.56 -10.98 20.28
N ARG A 95 7.57 -10.14 20.01
CA ARG A 95 6.72 -9.52 21.03
C ARG A 95 5.24 -9.62 20.68
N SER A 96 4.85 -10.50 19.76
CA SER A 96 3.46 -10.61 19.34
C SER A 96 2.62 -11.04 20.55
N ARG A 97 1.62 -10.21 20.89
CA ARG A 97 0.61 -10.55 21.88
C ARG A 97 -0.65 -10.91 21.10
N ARG A 98 -1.22 -12.09 21.38
CA ARG A 98 -2.61 -12.44 21.03
C ARG A 98 -2.95 -12.41 19.52
N GLY A 99 -2.14 -13.07 18.68
CA GLY A 99 -2.54 -13.34 17.29
C GLY A 99 -2.72 -12.11 16.38
N MET A 100 -2.17 -10.96 16.78
CA MET A 100 -2.11 -9.75 15.95
C MET A 100 -1.07 -9.92 14.84
N PHE A 101 -1.43 -9.55 13.62
CA PHE A 101 -0.55 -9.54 12.46
C PHE A 101 -0.81 -8.30 11.60
N VAL A 102 0.08 -8.06 10.65
CA VAL A 102 -0.08 -6.98 9.67
C VAL A 102 0.19 -7.53 8.28
N THR A 103 -0.74 -7.30 7.35
CA THR A 103 -0.42 -7.43 5.92
C THR A 103 0.36 -6.19 5.50
N PHE A 104 1.52 -6.36 4.86
CA PHE A 104 2.37 -5.22 4.54
C PHE A 104 3.06 -5.40 3.20
N LEU A 105 3.09 -4.35 2.40
CA LEU A 105 3.90 -4.29 1.19
C LEU A 105 4.86 -3.12 1.32
N TYR A 106 6.13 -3.38 1.02
CA TYR A 106 7.15 -2.36 0.91
C TYR A 106 7.83 -2.45 -0.44
N GLY A 107 7.98 -1.30 -1.09
CA GLY A 107 8.69 -1.15 -2.35
C GLY A 107 9.63 0.04 -2.35
N VAL A 108 10.63 -0.02 -3.22
CA VAL A 108 11.62 1.01 -3.44
C VAL A 108 11.65 1.34 -4.92
N LEU A 109 11.29 2.59 -5.23
CA LEU A 109 11.42 3.18 -6.55
C LEU A 109 12.80 3.84 -6.67
N ASP A 110 13.55 3.40 -7.65
CA ASP A 110 14.78 4.05 -8.09
C ASP A 110 14.43 5.31 -8.91
N GLY A 111 14.68 6.48 -8.33
CA GLY A 111 14.29 7.75 -8.90
C GLY A 111 15.08 8.18 -10.12
N ASP A 112 16.10 7.43 -10.57
CA ASP A 112 16.81 7.73 -11.81
C ASP A 112 16.37 6.82 -12.96
N SER A 113 16.13 5.54 -12.65
CA SER A 113 15.87 4.50 -13.65
C SER A 113 14.40 4.10 -13.75
N GLY A 114 13.55 4.42 -12.78
CA GLY A 114 12.16 3.94 -12.73
C GLY A 114 12.05 2.46 -12.32
N ARG A 115 13.14 1.84 -11.85
CA ARG A 115 13.14 0.46 -11.36
C ARG A 115 12.42 0.42 -10.01
N PHE A 116 11.34 -0.34 -9.93
CA PHE A 116 10.60 -0.57 -8.69
C PHE A 116 10.85 -1.98 -8.18
N SER A 117 11.49 -2.10 -7.01
CA SER A 117 11.72 -3.38 -6.33
C SER A 117 10.82 -3.46 -5.12
N PHE A 118 10.17 -4.60 -4.87
CA PHE A 118 9.20 -4.70 -3.77
C PHE A 118 9.13 -6.11 -3.20
N ALA A 119 8.67 -6.19 -1.96
CA ALA A 119 8.38 -7.44 -1.27
C ALA A 119 7.00 -7.34 -0.61
N ASN A 120 6.31 -8.47 -0.51
CA ASN A 120 4.95 -8.52 0.02
C ASN A 120 4.83 -9.53 1.17
N ALA A 121 4.42 -9.05 2.34
CA ALA A 121 4.04 -9.84 3.51
C ALA A 121 2.52 -10.00 3.60
N GLY A 122 1.94 -10.74 2.64
CA GLY A 122 0.53 -11.15 2.66
C GLY A 122 -0.51 -10.06 2.37
N HIS A 123 -0.08 -8.92 1.84
CA HIS A 123 -0.92 -7.82 1.36
C HIS A 123 -1.40 -8.04 -0.08
N LEU A 124 -2.27 -7.15 -0.59
CA LEU A 124 -2.64 -7.15 -2.00
C LEU A 124 -1.44 -6.74 -2.88
N PRO A 125 -1.16 -7.46 -3.98
CA PRO A 125 -0.05 -7.09 -4.86
C PRO A 125 -0.33 -5.80 -5.64
N PRO A 126 0.70 -5.05 -6.05
CA PRO A 126 0.52 -3.82 -6.80
C PRO A 126 -0.11 -4.09 -8.18
N LEU A 127 -0.89 -3.14 -8.65
CA LEU A 127 -1.39 -3.10 -10.01
C LEU A 127 -0.53 -2.12 -10.82
N ARG A 128 0.01 -2.55 -11.95
CA ARG A 128 0.66 -1.69 -12.92
C ARG A 128 -0.31 -1.37 -14.05
N ILE A 129 -0.39 -0.11 -14.45
CA ILE A 129 -1.07 0.34 -15.66
C ILE A 129 0.02 0.82 -16.60
N ASP A 130 0.16 0.20 -17.77
CA ASP A 130 1.10 0.71 -18.76
C ASP A 130 0.55 1.95 -19.48
N ALA A 131 1.41 2.63 -20.26
CA ALA A 131 1.02 3.80 -21.05
C ALA A 131 -0.10 3.54 -22.09
N HIS A 132 -0.49 2.28 -22.33
CA HIS A 132 -1.58 1.89 -23.21
C HIS A 132 -2.86 1.50 -22.47
N GLY A 133 -2.90 1.66 -21.13
CA GLY A 133 -4.04 1.32 -20.30
C GLY A 133 -4.14 -0.19 -19.99
N LYS A 134 -3.12 -0.99 -20.28
CA LYS A 134 -3.12 -2.40 -19.88
C LYS A 134 -2.84 -2.49 -18.39
N VAL A 135 -3.79 -3.08 -17.66
CA VAL A 135 -3.66 -3.34 -16.23
C VAL A 135 -3.08 -4.73 -16.00
N GLU A 136 -2.01 -4.79 -15.22
CA GLU A 136 -1.32 -6.00 -14.83
C GLU A 136 -1.19 -6.07 -13.31
N ARG A 137 -1.56 -7.21 -12.73
CA ARG A 137 -1.23 -7.50 -11.33
C ARG A 137 0.21 -7.98 -11.28
N LEU A 138 1.06 -7.28 -10.53
CA LEU A 138 2.44 -7.72 -10.36
C LEU A 138 2.46 -8.93 -9.44
N GLU A 139 2.90 -10.07 -9.97
CA GLU A 139 3.11 -11.27 -9.15
C GLU A 139 4.25 -11.04 -8.18
N ASP A 140 4.09 -11.47 -6.93
CA ASP A 140 5.03 -11.19 -5.83
C ASP A 140 5.51 -12.42 -5.08
N GLY A 141 5.05 -13.61 -5.51
CA GLY A 141 5.30 -14.87 -4.81
C GLY A 141 4.59 -14.99 -3.46
N GLY A 142 3.82 -13.97 -3.06
CA GLY A 142 3.17 -13.86 -1.76
C GLY A 142 4.13 -13.75 -0.58
N GLY A 143 3.57 -13.88 0.61
CA GLY A 143 4.30 -13.90 1.87
C GLY A 143 3.34 -14.09 3.03
N ILE A 144 3.85 -14.55 4.17
CA ILE A 144 3.05 -14.65 5.40
C ILE A 144 2.96 -13.25 6.01
N PRO A 145 1.79 -12.79 6.49
CA PRO A 145 1.68 -11.52 7.19
C PRO A 145 2.69 -11.37 8.34
N LEU A 146 3.17 -10.14 8.53
CA LEU A 146 4.17 -9.82 9.55
C LEU A 146 3.65 -10.15 10.96
N GLY A 147 4.51 -10.75 11.78
CA GLY A 147 4.22 -11.08 13.18
C GLY A 147 3.56 -12.45 13.41
N ILE A 148 3.24 -13.20 12.34
CA ILE A 148 2.67 -14.56 12.44
C ILE A 148 3.76 -15.60 12.72
N THR A 149 4.79 -15.65 11.86
CA THR A 149 5.81 -16.69 11.90
C THR A 149 7.18 -16.07 12.11
N ASP A 150 7.85 -16.41 13.21
CA ASP A 150 9.22 -15.99 13.46
C ASP A 150 10.17 -16.56 12.40
N GLY A 151 11.11 -15.74 11.93
CA GLY A 151 12.05 -16.13 10.87
C GLY A 151 11.44 -16.36 9.48
N ALA A 152 10.23 -15.85 9.20
CA ALA A 152 9.67 -15.87 7.84
C ALA A 152 10.56 -15.08 6.87
N ALA A 153 10.84 -15.68 5.70
CA ALA A 153 11.56 -15.05 4.61
C ALA A 153 10.58 -14.45 3.59
N TYR A 154 10.99 -13.38 2.93
CA TYR A 154 10.16 -12.67 1.95
C TYR A 154 10.86 -12.64 0.59
N GLY A 155 10.09 -12.84 -0.48
CA GLY A 155 10.58 -12.73 -1.85
C GLY A 155 10.63 -11.26 -2.28
N GLU A 156 11.68 -10.91 -3.02
CA GLU A 156 11.77 -9.62 -3.69
C GLU A 156 11.47 -9.79 -5.18
N GLN A 157 10.64 -8.91 -5.72
CA GLN A 157 10.37 -8.79 -7.15
C GLN A 157 10.81 -7.42 -7.66
N THR A 158 11.08 -7.35 -8.95
CA THR A 158 11.46 -6.10 -9.61
C THR A 158 10.67 -5.92 -10.90
N VAL A 159 10.15 -4.72 -11.10
CA VAL A 159 9.53 -4.29 -12.34
C VAL A 159 10.20 -3.00 -12.84
N GLN A 160 10.31 -2.87 -14.15
CA GLN A 160 10.73 -1.63 -14.79
C GLN A 160 9.50 -0.80 -15.13
N LEU A 161 9.41 0.42 -14.58
CA LEU A 161 8.41 1.40 -14.99
C LEU A 161 8.92 2.16 -16.21
N ASN A 162 8.06 2.34 -17.20
CA ASN A 162 8.29 3.22 -18.35
C ASN A 162 7.56 4.54 -18.13
N SER A 163 8.00 5.61 -18.81
CA SER A 163 7.32 6.90 -18.73
C SER A 163 5.84 6.74 -19.08
N GLY A 164 4.97 7.26 -18.20
CA GLY A 164 3.53 7.13 -18.27
C GLY A 164 2.94 5.91 -17.55
N ASP A 165 3.77 4.99 -17.05
CA ASP A 165 3.27 3.85 -16.27
C ASP A 165 2.78 4.31 -14.88
N TYR A 166 1.69 3.70 -14.43
CA TYR A 166 1.15 3.88 -13.08
C TYR A 166 1.40 2.64 -12.23
N LEU A 167 1.68 2.85 -10.95
CA LEU A 167 1.54 1.86 -9.90
C LEU A 167 0.37 2.25 -9.00
N VAL A 168 -0.53 1.30 -8.79
CA VAL A 168 -1.70 1.44 -7.91
C VAL A 168 -1.60 0.40 -6.82
N LEU A 169 -1.64 0.84 -5.57
CA LEU A 169 -1.69 -0.01 -4.38
C LEU A 169 -2.98 0.28 -3.63
N VAL A 170 -3.65 -0.77 -3.17
CA VAL A 170 -4.91 -0.66 -2.43
C VAL A 170 -4.92 -1.65 -1.27
N THR A 171 -5.65 -1.31 -0.22
CA THR A 171 -6.00 -2.26 0.85
C THR A 171 -7.22 -3.09 0.44
N ASP A 172 -7.47 -4.16 1.18
CA ASP A 172 -8.59 -5.08 0.93
C ASP A 172 -9.95 -4.37 1.04
N GLY A 173 -10.09 -3.34 1.87
CA GLY A 173 -11.32 -2.55 1.95
C GLY A 173 -11.78 -1.93 0.63
N VAL A 174 -10.90 -1.78 -0.37
CA VAL A 174 -11.32 -1.43 -1.74
C VAL A 174 -12.03 -2.60 -2.42
N VAL A 175 -11.39 -3.77 -2.48
CA VAL A 175 -11.89 -4.92 -3.25
C VAL A 175 -12.97 -5.72 -2.51
N GLU A 176 -13.01 -5.60 -1.19
CA GLU A 176 -13.99 -6.22 -0.29
C GLU A 176 -15.14 -5.27 0.11
N ALA A 177 -15.13 -4.02 -0.40
CA ALA A 177 -16.30 -3.16 -0.29
C ALA A 177 -17.54 -3.87 -0.86
N HIS A 178 -18.69 -3.73 -0.22
CA HIS A 178 -19.89 -4.45 -0.62
C HIS A 178 -21.08 -3.53 -0.84
N ASN A 179 -21.93 -3.94 -1.78
CA ASN A 179 -23.20 -3.28 -2.05
C ASN A 179 -24.32 -3.79 -1.10
N PRO A 180 -25.53 -3.21 -1.14
CA PRO A 180 -26.65 -3.67 -0.30
C PRO A 180 -27.07 -5.13 -0.53
N GLY A 181 -26.69 -5.72 -1.66
CA GLY A 181 -26.91 -7.14 -1.97
C GLY A 181 -25.84 -8.08 -1.38
N GLY A 182 -24.80 -7.53 -0.74
CA GLY A 182 -23.67 -8.30 -0.20
C GLY A 182 -22.65 -8.74 -1.25
N GLU A 183 -22.73 -8.22 -2.47
CA GLU A 183 -21.74 -8.50 -3.52
C GLU A 183 -20.49 -7.66 -3.29
N LEU A 184 -19.31 -8.28 -3.41
CA LEU A 184 -18.03 -7.60 -3.27
C LEU A 184 -17.70 -6.77 -4.52
N TYR A 185 -17.00 -5.66 -4.33
CA TYR A 185 -16.52 -4.78 -5.38
C TYR A 185 -15.61 -5.55 -6.35
N SER A 186 -14.74 -6.42 -5.82
CA SER A 186 -13.83 -7.32 -6.52
C SER A 186 -12.61 -6.66 -7.18
N LEU A 187 -11.57 -7.46 -7.37
CA LEU A 187 -10.35 -7.04 -8.06
C LEU A 187 -10.62 -6.82 -9.55
N GLU A 188 -11.49 -7.64 -10.15
CA GLU A 188 -11.84 -7.59 -11.56
C GLU A 188 -12.48 -6.25 -11.93
N ARG A 189 -13.37 -5.74 -11.07
CA ARG A 189 -13.97 -4.42 -11.25
C ARG A 189 -12.94 -3.30 -11.13
N LEU A 190 -12.03 -3.40 -10.15
CA LEU A 190 -10.94 -2.44 -10.00
C LEU A 190 -10.09 -2.41 -11.27
N GLN A 191 -9.67 -3.56 -11.78
CA GLN A 191 -8.87 -3.63 -13.01
C GLN A 191 -9.62 -3.06 -14.23
N ALA A 192 -10.92 -3.32 -14.35
CA ALA A 192 -11.74 -2.75 -15.42
C ALA A 192 -11.82 -1.21 -15.34
N LEU A 193 -11.92 -0.66 -14.12
CA LEU A 193 -11.88 0.79 -13.91
C LEU A 193 -10.52 1.38 -14.32
N LEU A 194 -9.44 0.75 -13.89
CA LEU A 194 -8.06 1.22 -14.11
C LEU A 194 -7.61 1.16 -15.58
N ALA A 195 -8.28 0.36 -16.43
CA ALA A 195 -7.95 0.22 -17.85
C ALA A 195 -8.12 1.51 -18.68
N ASP A 196 -8.83 2.49 -18.14
CA ASP A 196 -8.93 3.84 -18.69
C ASP A 196 -8.17 4.81 -17.77
N PRO A 197 -6.85 5.01 -17.96
CA PRO A 197 -6.06 5.81 -17.02
C PRO A 197 -6.49 7.27 -17.04
N ALA A 198 -6.77 7.82 -15.86
CA ALA A 198 -7.08 9.24 -15.70
C ALA A 198 -5.82 10.10 -15.97
N SER A 199 -6.02 11.40 -16.20
CA SER A 199 -4.94 12.35 -16.57
C SER A 199 -3.78 12.46 -15.56
N GLY A 200 -3.95 11.96 -14.33
CA GLY A 200 -2.91 11.95 -13.30
C GLY A 200 -3.29 11.15 -12.05
N PRO A 201 -2.35 11.00 -11.09
CA PRO A 201 -2.54 10.20 -9.88
C PRO A 201 -3.75 10.59 -9.04
N GLU A 202 -3.96 11.89 -8.80
CA GLU A 202 -5.06 12.40 -7.98
C GLU A 202 -6.42 12.09 -8.62
N ALA A 203 -6.55 12.34 -9.93
CA ALA A 203 -7.77 12.06 -10.66
C ALA A 203 -8.08 10.55 -10.70
N LEU A 204 -7.05 9.70 -10.82
CA LEU A 204 -7.23 8.25 -10.78
C LEU A 204 -7.63 7.77 -9.37
N LEU A 205 -6.99 8.31 -8.34
CA LEU A 205 -7.31 8.03 -6.94
C LEU A 205 -8.76 8.41 -6.60
N GLU A 206 -9.18 9.62 -6.97
CA GLU A 206 -10.57 10.08 -6.77
C GLU A 206 -11.56 9.19 -7.51
N ARG A 207 -11.26 8.81 -8.75
CA ARG A 207 -12.10 7.91 -9.54
C ARG A 207 -12.25 6.53 -8.90
N VAL A 208 -11.18 5.97 -8.32
CA VAL A 208 -11.26 4.71 -7.56
C VAL A 208 -12.19 4.85 -6.36
N LEU A 209 -12.01 5.90 -5.56
CA LEU A 209 -12.80 6.11 -4.35
C LEU A 209 -14.28 6.39 -4.67
N ASP A 210 -14.55 7.15 -5.71
CA ASP A 210 -15.91 7.45 -6.15
C ASP A 210 -16.62 6.22 -6.73
N ASP A 211 -15.93 5.35 -7.48
CA ASP A 211 -16.55 4.10 -7.97
C ASP A 211 -16.87 3.14 -6.81
N VAL A 212 -15.96 2.99 -5.84
CA VAL A 212 -16.21 2.19 -4.63
C VAL A 212 -17.41 2.73 -3.84
N LYS A 213 -17.47 4.05 -3.66
CA LYS A 213 -18.59 4.71 -2.98
C LYS A 213 -19.91 4.54 -3.73
N ALA A 214 -19.89 4.69 -5.06
CA ALA A 214 -21.07 4.50 -5.91
C ALA A 214 -21.55 3.05 -5.86
N PHE A 215 -20.64 2.08 -5.96
CA PHE A 215 -20.95 0.65 -5.85
C PHE A 215 -21.59 0.32 -4.50
N SER A 216 -21.02 0.84 -3.41
CA SER A 216 -21.51 0.60 -2.05
C SER A 216 -22.93 1.15 -1.83
N SER A 217 -23.39 2.11 -2.65
CA SER A 217 -24.78 2.61 -2.68
C SER A 217 -25.32 3.04 -1.31
N GLY A 218 -24.48 3.69 -0.49
CA GLY A 218 -24.84 4.15 0.85
C GLY A 218 -24.76 3.07 1.96
N THR A 219 -24.30 1.87 1.63
CA THR A 219 -23.91 0.86 2.64
C THR A 219 -22.78 1.42 3.51
N ALA A 220 -22.86 1.16 4.81
CA ALA A 220 -21.84 1.62 5.74
C ALA A 220 -20.49 0.95 5.42
N GLN A 221 -19.42 1.75 5.46
CA GLN A 221 -18.08 1.25 5.25
C GLN A 221 -17.74 0.20 6.31
N HIS A 222 -17.34 -0.99 5.87
CA HIS A 222 -17.06 -2.13 6.75
C HIS A 222 -15.59 -2.19 7.19
N ASP A 223 -14.69 -1.85 6.28
CA ASP A 223 -13.26 -1.73 6.56
C ASP A 223 -12.65 -0.46 6.02
N ASP A 224 -11.46 -0.14 6.51
CA ASP A 224 -10.72 1.01 6.02
C ASP A 224 -10.43 0.90 4.53
N ILE A 225 -10.51 2.03 3.83
CA ILE A 225 -10.26 2.08 2.39
C ILE A 225 -9.02 2.93 2.19
N THR A 226 -7.94 2.30 1.76
CA THR A 226 -6.68 2.99 1.45
C THR A 226 -6.27 2.70 0.02
N ALA A 227 -5.90 3.76 -0.68
CA ALA A 227 -5.40 3.69 -2.05
C ALA A 227 -4.25 4.66 -2.25
N LEU A 228 -3.27 4.21 -3.04
CA LEU A 228 -2.08 4.94 -3.44
C LEU A 228 -1.93 4.81 -4.94
N VAL A 229 -1.64 5.93 -5.60
CA VAL A 229 -1.34 5.98 -7.03
C VAL A 229 -0.01 6.70 -7.19
N LEU A 230 0.92 6.07 -7.90
CA LEU A 230 2.17 6.66 -8.34
C LEU A 230 2.21 6.60 -9.86
N LYS A 231 2.63 7.67 -10.51
CA LYS A 231 2.91 7.70 -11.94
C LYS A 231 4.37 8.02 -12.17
N TRP A 232 5.03 7.21 -12.98
CA TRP A 232 6.42 7.45 -13.39
C TRP A 232 6.42 8.38 -14.62
N GLU A 233 7.08 9.52 -14.52
CA GLU A 233 7.17 10.52 -15.58
C GLU A 233 8.42 10.33 -16.44
N GLY A 234 9.53 9.84 -15.85
CA GLY A 234 10.82 9.62 -16.53
C GLY A 234 11.89 10.64 -16.15
#